data_AF-A0A7V9SPI6-F1
#
_entry.id   AF-A0A7V9SPI6-F1
#
_cell.length_a   1.000
_cell.length_b   1.000
_cell.length_c   1.000
_cell.angle_alpha   90.00
_cell.angle_beta   90.00
_cell.angle_gamma   90.00
#
_symmetry.space_group_name_H-M   'P 1'
#
loop_
_entity.id
_entity.type
_entity.pdbx_description
1 polymer ?
#
loop_
_entity_poly.entity_id
_entity_poly.type
_entity_poly.pdbx_seq_one_letter_code
_entity_poly.pdbx_strand_id
1 'polypeptide(L)'
;MLARLPERVRTTAVMNAATSPSAFLLAGAGMSAAIVGGLPIAAVAALGALAWVGRVALAVPRQRAGDRINPNRVSDPWRRFVIDAQQAQARFDRTVRQCQTGPIKDRLAMIGRRIADGVNECWRIARQGDVLQGALKALDRSEIDAGLSDVAAELEGASDSRKASLTRTRDALLAQRQSYERLESVWHDTRNRLEVLNAQLDEAVARAVELSVHTGDIDALKPLTDDVESLVDELESLRLGLEEAGAA
;
A
#
# COMPACT_ATOMS: atom_id res chain seq x y z
N MET A 1 -8.48 -33.97 14.19
CA MET A 1 -9.60 -33.14 14.71
C MET A 1 -9.80 -31.92 13.81
N LEU A 2 -10.45 -32.09 12.65
CA LEU A 2 -10.55 -31.05 11.59
C LEU A 2 -12.01 -30.72 11.22
N ALA A 3 -12.94 -30.79 12.17
CA ALA A 3 -14.37 -30.64 11.88
C ALA A 3 -15.03 -29.39 12.51
N ARG A 4 -14.29 -28.44 13.09
CA ARG A 4 -14.88 -27.21 13.66
C ARG A 4 -13.98 -25.99 13.52
N LEU A 5 -13.86 -25.49 12.29
CA LEU A 5 -13.36 -24.14 12.03
C LEU A 5 -14.34 -23.41 11.09
N PRO A 6 -14.61 -22.10 11.33
CA PRO A 6 -15.57 -21.32 10.55
C PRO A 6 -15.08 -21.07 9.10
N GLU A 7 -16.02 -21.08 8.15
CA GLU A 7 -15.76 -21.07 6.70
C GLU A 7 -15.01 -19.85 6.16
N ARG A 8 -15.01 -18.73 6.88
CA ARG A 8 -14.31 -17.48 6.50
C ARG A 8 -12.77 -17.56 6.51
N VAL A 9 -12.20 -18.65 6.99
CA VAL A 9 -10.73 -18.85 7.05
C VAL A 9 -10.24 -19.77 5.92
N ARG A 10 -11.14 -20.22 5.04
CA ARG A 10 -10.81 -21.03 3.85
C ARG A 10 -10.72 -20.15 2.60
N THR A 11 -9.79 -19.20 2.61
CA THR A 11 -9.44 -18.44 1.41
C THR A 11 -8.13 -19.00 0.83
N THR A 12 -8.10 -19.17 -0.48
CA THR A 12 -7.11 -19.89 -1.31
C THR A 12 -5.64 -19.52 -1.04
N ALA A 13 -5.39 -18.36 -0.41
CA ALA A 13 -4.07 -17.89 0.00
C ALA A 13 -3.38 -18.78 1.07
N VAL A 14 -4.15 -19.41 1.98
CA VAL A 14 -3.56 -20.27 3.04
C VAL A 14 -3.11 -21.63 2.48
N MET A 15 -3.75 -22.13 1.41
CA MET A 15 -3.37 -23.40 0.79
C MET A 15 -2.09 -23.31 -0.05
N ASN A 16 -1.78 -22.16 -0.66
CA ASN A 16 -0.57 -22.00 -1.49
C ASN A 16 0.70 -21.69 -0.68
N ALA A 17 0.55 -21.28 0.59
CA ALA A 17 1.70 -21.08 1.48
C ALA A 17 2.26 -22.39 2.04
N ALA A 18 1.45 -23.46 2.10
CA ALA A 18 1.87 -24.75 2.64
C ALA A 18 2.65 -25.63 1.64
N THR A 19 2.62 -25.31 0.34
CA THR A 19 3.19 -26.16 -0.73
C THR A 19 4.20 -25.44 -1.61
N SER A 20 4.76 -24.31 -1.16
CA SER A 20 5.87 -23.68 -1.90
C SER A 20 7.13 -24.55 -1.82
N PRO A 21 7.78 -24.91 -2.96
CA PRO A 21 8.94 -25.80 -3.02
C PRO A 21 10.18 -25.29 -2.24
N SER A 22 10.22 -24.00 -1.90
CA SER A 22 11.29 -23.40 -1.09
C SER A 22 11.19 -23.73 0.41
N ALA A 23 10.06 -24.28 0.88
CA ALA A 23 9.92 -24.76 2.26
C ALA A 23 10.77 -26.01 2.56
N PHE A 24 11.12 -26.82 1.56
CA PHE A 24 11.86 -28.06 1.80
C PHE A 24 13.38 -27.86 1.89
N LEU A 25 13.95 -26.80 1.31
CA LEU A 25 15.40 -26.57 1.32
C LEU A 25 15.92 -25.87 2.60
N LEU A 26 15.04 -25.26 3.39
CA LEU A 26 15.37 -24.75 4.74
C LEU A 26 14.71 -25.55 5.87
N ALA A 27 14.03 -26.67 5.56
CA ALA A 27 13.72 -27.70 6.55
C ALA A 27 14.90 -28.67 6.77
N GLY A 28 15.87 -28.72 5.84
CA GLY A 28 17.00 -29.65 5.91
C GLY A 28 18.21 -29.20 6.75
N ALA A 29 18.37 -27.91 7.03
CA ALA A 29 19.54 -27.41 7.77
C ALA A 29 19.35 -27.36 9.30
N GLY A 30 18.11 -27.49 9.80
CA GLY A 30 17.80 -27.46 11.23
C GLY A 30 17.83 -28.83 11.94
N MET A 31 17.82 -29.94 11.20
CA MET A 31 17.73 -31.29 11.79
C MET A 31 19.08 -31.96 12.12
N SER A 32 20.22 -31.38 11.76
CA SER A 32 21.53 -32.04 11.95
C SER A 32 22.19 -31.76 13.31
N ALA A 33 21.72 -30.79 14.10
CA ALA A 33 22.26 -30.54 15.45
C ALA A 33 21.45 -31.21 16.59
N ALA A 34 20.22 -31.64 16.34
CA ALA A 34 19.33 -32.14 17.40
C ALA A 34 19.50 -33.64 17.73
N ILE A 35 20.09 -34.44 16.82
CA ILE A 35 20.21 -35.90 17.02
C ILE A 35 21.36 -36.26 17.98
N VAL A 36 22.37 -35.39 18.15
CA VAL A 36 23.52 -35.67 19.03
C VAL A 36 23.21 -35.38 20.51
N GLY A 37 22.15 -34.63 20.83
CA GLY A 37 21.87 -34.14 22.19
C GLY A 37 20.79 -34.87 23.00
N GLY A 38 20.06 -35.83 22.42
CA GLY A 38 19.11 -36.67 23.17
C GLY A 38 17.91 -35.96 23.82
N LEU A 39 17.40 -34.88 23.21
CA LEU A 39 16.20 -34.18 23.72
C LEU A 39 14.89 -34.85 23.24
N PRO A 40 13.90 -35.08 24.13
CA PRO A 40 12.63 -35.71 23.77
C PRO A 40 11.78 -34.80 22.87
N ILE A 41 11.11 -35.42 21.90
CA ILE A 41 10.37 -34.81 20.78
C ILE A 41 9.36 -33.71 21.22
N ALA A 42 8.82 -33.81 22.44
CA ALA A 42 7.91 -32.82 22.99
C ALA A 42 8.54 -31.42 23.22
N ALA A 43 9.85 -31.34 23.48
CA ALA A 43 10.54 -30.06 23.70
C ALA A 43 10.75 -29.25 22.40
N VAL A 44 10.82 -29.94 21.25
CA VAL A 44 10.99 -29.30 19.92
C VAL A 44 9.69 -28.59 19.49
N ALA A 45 8.53 -29.14 19.83
CA ALA A 45 7.24 -28.55 19.49
C ALA A 45 6.97 -27.23 20.24
N ALA A 46 7.43 -27.11 21.49
CA ALA A 46 7.22 -25.90 22.30
C ALA A 46 8.04 -24.70 21.79
N LEU A 47 9.28 -24.92 21.35
CA LEU A 47 10.13 -23.88 20.76
C LEU A 47 9.65 -23.47 19.35
N GLY A 48 9.12 -24.41 18.57
CA GLY A 48 8.52 -24.14 17.26
C GLY A 48 7.26 -23.26 17.35
N ALA A 49 6.41 -23.47 18.36
CA ALA A 49 5.21 -22.66 18.58
C ALA A 49 5.54 -21.21 19.00
N LEU A 50 6.56 -21.02 19.85
CA LEU A 50 7.02 -19.69 20.26
C LEU A 50 7.67 -18.90 19.10
N ALA A 51 8.43 -19.58 18.24
CA ALA A 51 9.02 -18.95 17.05
C ALA A 51 7.95 -18.56 16.01
N TRP A 52 6.87 -19.33 15.88
CA TRP A 52 5.77 -19.01 14.95
C TRP A 52 4.90 -17.85 15.44
N VAL A 53 4.54 -17.81 16.74
CA VAL A 53 3.82 -16.67 17.33
C VAL A 53 4.70 -15.40 17.33
N GLY A 54 6.00 -15.54 17.57
CA GLY A 54 6.96 -14.43 17.49
C GLY A 54 7.07 -13.82 16.09
N ARG A 55 7.08 -14.65 15.04
CA ARG A 55 7.14 -14.16 13.64
C ARG A 55 5.83 -13.52 13.18
N VAL A 56 4.68 -14.02 13.63
CA VAL A 56 3.37 -13.38 13.37
C VAL A 56 3.25 -12.06 14.14
N ALA A 57 3.72 -11.99 15.38
CA ALA A 57 3.72 -10.74 16.16
C ALA A 57 4.69 -9.67 15.62
N LEU A 58 5.76 -10.07 14.93
CA LEU A 58 6.69 -9.18 14.22
C LEU A 58 6.20 -8.78 12.81
N ALA A 59 5.28 -9.56 12.22
CA ALA A 59 4.65 -9.27 10.93
C ALA A 59 3.37 -8.42 11.05
N VAL A 60 2.83 -8.26 12.26
CA VAL A 60 1.77 -7.26 12.54
C VAL A 60 2.45 -5.91 12.76
N PRO A 61 2.37 -4.95 11.82
CA PRO A 61 2.92 -3.62 12.04
C PRO A 61 2.25 -3.01 13.26
N ARG A 62 3.02 -2.82 14.34
CA ARG A 62 2.58 -2.03 15.49
C ARG A 62 2.32 -0.63 14.97
N GLN A 63 1.06 -0.20 14.99
CA GLN A 63 0.68 1.19 14.74
C GLN A 63 1.45 2.07 15.72
N ARG A 64 2.54 2.70 15.26
CA ARG A 64 3.17 3.78 16.01
C ARG A 64 2.11 4.86 16.16
N ALA A 65 1.85 5.28 17.40
CA ALA A 65 1.02 6.46 17.67
C ALA A 65 1.45 7.58 16.72
N GLY A 66 0.49 8.03 15.90
CA GLY A 66 0.71 8.55 14.56
C GLY A 66 1.75 9.64 14.42
N ASP A 67 2.58 9.51 13.38
CA ASP A 67 3.28 10.65 12.81
C ASP A 67 2.21 11.65 12.36
N ARG A 68 2.10 12.80 13.04
CA ARG A 68 1.04 13.78 12.79
C ARG A 68 1.03 14.14 11.30
N ILE A 69 -0.15 14.08 10.68
CA ILE A 69 -0.30 14.46 9.27
C ILE A 69 0.24 15.87 9.07
N ASN A 70 1.24 16.01 8.20
CA ASN A 70 1.85 17.29 7.87
C ASN A 70 2.03 17.38 6.35
N PRO A 71 1.05 17.97 5.62
CA PRO A 71 1.08 18.04 4.16
C PRO A 71 2.30 18.78 3.61
N ASN A 72 2.90 19.69 4.37
CA ASN A 72 4.05 20.47 3.93
C ASN A 72 5.34 19.65 3.80
N ARG A 73 5.36 18.40 4.31
CA ARG A 73 6.49 17.48 4.17
C ARG A 73 6.51 16.71 2.84
N VAL A 74 5.45 16.82 2.03
CA VAL A 74 5.41 16.25 0.67
C VAL A 74 5.28 17.37 -0.35
N SER A 75 5.74 17.13 -1.57
CA SER A 75 5.63 18.07 -2.69
C SER A 75 4.29 17.93 -3.41
N ASP A 76 4.02 18.85 -4.34
CA ASP A 76 2.87 18.72 -5.24
C ASP A 76 3.12 17.65 -6.31
N PRO A 77 2.10 16.85 -6.68
CA PRO A 77 0.67 17.02 -6.36
C PRO A 77 0.22 16.36 -5.03
N TRP A 78 1.07 15.57 -4.38
CA TRP A 78 0.72 14.75 -3.22
C TRP A 78 0.18 15.56 -2.05
N ARG A 79 0.77 16.72 -1.80
CA ARG A 79 0.32 17.67 -0.80
C ARG A 79 -1.15 18.03 -0.98
N ARG A 80 -1.57 18.28 -2.22
CA ARG A 80 -2.95 18.68 -2.54
C ARG A 80 -3.93 17.60 -2.12
N PHE A 81 -3.65 16.33 -2.43
CA PHE A 81 -4.54 15.23 -2.07
C PHE A 81 -4.76 15.12 -0.56
N VAL A 82 -3.69 15.28 0.23
CA VAL A 82 -3.76 15.23 1.70
C VAL A 82 -4.58 16.40 2.26
N ILE A 83 -4.35 17.61 1.72
CA ILE A 83 -5.11 18.80 2.12
C ILE A 83 -6.60 18.62 1.82
N ASP A 84 -6.94 18.15 0.63
CA ASP A 84 -8.33 17.96 0.22
C ASP A 84 -9.02 16.91 1.10
N ALA A 85 -8.36 15.78 1.38
CA ALA A 85 -8.87 14.75 2.29
C ALA A 85 -9.10 15.27 3.72
N GLN A 86 -8.18 16.07 4.27
CA GLN A 86 -8.34 16.72 5.58
C GLN A 86 -9.50 17.72 5.59
N GLN A 87 -9.69 18.47 4.51
CA GLN A 87 -10.81 19.40 4.39
C GLN A 87 -12.15 18.67 4.31
N ALA A 88 -12.24 17.58 3.54
CA ALA A 88 -13.41 16.73 3.45
C ALA A 88 -13.78 16.14 4.82
N GLN A 89 -12.81 15.57 5.55
CA GLN A 89 -13.01 15.10 6.92
C GLN A 89 -13.53 16.21 7.84
N ALA A 90 -12.91 17.40 7.83
CA ALA A 90 -13.33 18.51 8.67
C ALA A 90 -14.75 19.00 8.33
N ARG A 91 -15.17 18.92 7.06
CA ARG A 91 -16.55 19.21 6.62
C ARG A 91 -17.50 18.14 7.15
N PHE A 92 -17.18 16.86 6.97
CA PHE A 92 -17.96 15.74 7.50
C PHE A 92 -18.20 15.88 9.01
N ASP A 93 -17.13 16.10 9.77
CA ASP A 93 -17.19 16.24 11.23
C ASP A 93 -18.07 17.43 11.67
N ARG A 94 -18.08 18.53 10.89
CA ARG A 94 -18.98 19.67 11.15
C ARG A 94 -20.44 19.26 10.94
N THR A 95 -20.74 18.54 9.86
CA THR A 95 -22.08 18.02 9.58
C THR A 95 -22.57 17.13 10.72
N VAL A 96 -21.76 16.16 11.16
CA VAL A 96 -22.12 15.26 12.27
C VAL A 96 -22.37 16.03 13.57
N ARG A 97 -21.60 17.08 13.87
CA ARG A 97 -21.83 17.91 15.06
C ARG A 97 -23.16 18.65 15.03
N GLN A 98 -23.60 19.09 13.85
CA GLN A 98 -24.86 19.81 13.65
C GLN A 98 -26.10 18.90 13.68
N CYS A 99 -25.93 17.58 13.48
CA CYS A 99 -27.02 16.61 13.62
C CYS A 99 -27.61 16.62 15.03
N GLN A 100 -28.93 16.46 15.10
CA GLN A 100 -29.64 16.19 16.35
C GLN A 100 -29.10 14.91 17.00
N THR A 101 -29.04 14.89 18.33
CA THR A 101 -28.61 13.70 19.07
C THR A 101 -29.57 12.54 18.81
N GLY A 102 -29.02 11.38 18.48
CA GLY A 102 -29.79 10.18 18.17
C GLY A 102 -29.00 9.20 17.31
N PRO A 103 -29.63 8.07 16.92
CA PRO A 103 -28.94 6.96 16.24
C PRO A 103 -28.23 7.35 14.94
N ILE A 104 -28.79 8.28 14.17
CA ILE A 104 -28.20 8.78 12.92
C ILE A 104 -26.86 9.48 13.20
N LYS A 105 -26.82 10.35 14.21
CA LYS A 105 -25.59 11.05 14.62
C LYS A 105 -24.53 10.06 15.09
N ASP A 106 -24.93 9.05 15.87
CA ASP A 106 -24.00 8.02 16.35
C ASP A 106 -23.40 7.23 15.19
N ARG A 107 -24.24 6.84 14.22
CA ARG A 107 -23.77 6.12 13.02
C ARG A 107 -22.85 6.97 12.15
N LEU A 108 -23.23 8.23 11.87
CA LEU A 108 -22.36 9.16 11.15
C LEU A 108 -21.05 9.40 11.90
N ALA A 109 -21.05 9.47 13.23
CA ALA A 109 -19.82 9.56 14.03
C ALA A 109 -18.93 8.30 13.89
N MET A 110 -19.51 7.12 13.66
CA MET A 110 -18.73 5.92 13.35
C MET A 110 -18.10 6.00 11.97
N ILE A 111 -18.87 6.43 10.97
CA ILE A 111 -18.38 6.66 9.60
C ILE A 111 -17.25 7.70 9.61
N GLY A 112 -17.38 8.77 10.40
CA GLY A 112 -16.34 9.79 10.56
C GLY A 112 -15.01 9.24 11.09
N ARG A 113 -15.04 8.23 11.96
CA ARG A 113 -13.81 7.54 12.40
C ARG A 113 -13.18 6.76 11.24
N ARG A 114 -13.98 6.09 10.41
CA ARG A 114 -13.47 5.37 9.23
C ARG A 114 -12.88 6.34 8.19
N ILE A 115 -13.53 7.49 7.96
CA ILE A 115 -12.97 8.58 7.14
C ILE A 115 -11.63 9.04 7.69
N ALA A 116 -11.51 9.23 9.01
CA ALA A 116 -10.24 9.61 9.64
C ALA A 116 -9.12 8.60 9.36
N ASP A 117 -9.42 7.31 9.38
CA ASP A 117 -8.47 6.26 8.99
C ASP A 117 -8.07 6.39 7.51
N GLY A 118 -9.05 6.66 6.63
CA GLY A 118 -8.81 6.95 5.21
C GLY A 118 -7.88 8.15 5.00
N VAL A 119 -8.06 9.25 5.72
CA VAL A 119 -7.16 10.42 5.64
C VAL A 119 -5.72 10.04 6.09
N ASN A 120 -5.58 9.21 7.12
CA ASN A 120 -4.27 8.70 7.55
C ASN A 120 -3.61 7.78 6.51
N GLU A 121 -4.41 7.05 5.73
CA GLU A 121 -3.92 6.23 4.61
C GLU A 121 -3.51 7.09 3.42
N CYS A 122 -4.34 8.07 3.04
CA CYS A 122 -4.00 9.09 2.03
C CYS A 122 -2.66 9.78 2.35
N TRP A 123 -2.42 10.13 3.61
CA TRP A 123 -1.12 10.68 4.04
C TRP A 123 0.06 9.74 3.78
N ARG A 124 -0.09 8.44 4.06
CA ARG A 124 0.97 7.45 3.86
C ARG A 124 1.25 7.21 2.39
N ILE A 125 0.21 7.08 1.57
CA ILE A 125 0.32 6.96 0.11
C ILE A 125 1.00 8.19 -0.47
N ALA A 126 0.57 9.40 -0.06
CA ALA A 126 1.16 10.66 -0.52
C ALA A 126 2.66 10.74 -0.24
N ARG A 127 3.12 10.29 0.94
CA ARG A 127 4.56 10.23 1.26
C ARG A 127 5.31 9.25 0.39
N GLN A 128 4.76 8.07 0.14
CA GLN A 128 5.38 7.06 -0.71
C GLN A 128 5.43 7.55 -2.17
N GLY A 129 4.36 8.18 -2.65
CA GLY A 129 4.30 8.81 -3.96
C GLY A 129 5.34 9.94 -4.14
N ASP A 130 5.58 10.73 -3.09
CA ASP A 130 6.62 11.77 -3.09
C ASP A 130 8.03 11.19 -3.20
N VAL A 131 8.31 10.09 -2.49
CA VAL A 131 9.58 9.34 -2.61
C VAL A 131 9.74 8.79 -4.04
N LEU A 132 8.69 8.19 -4.60
CA LEU A 132 8.67 7.68 -5.97
C LEU A 132 8.95 8.79 -7.00
N GLN A 133 8.33 9.96 -6.83
CA GLN A 133 8.57 11.12 -7.66
C GLN A 133 10.02 11.63 -7.55
N GLY A 134 10.61 11.58 -6.35
CA GLY A 134 12.03 11.87 -6.15
C GLY A 134 12.93 10.89 -6.91
N ALA A 135 12.62 9.60 -6.88
CA ALA A 135 13.37 8.58 -7.63
C ALA A 135 13.29 8.78 -9.15
N LEU A 136 12.10 9.12 -9.68
CA LEU A 136 11.92 9.44 -11.09
C LEU A 136 12.76 10.65 -11.53
N LYS A 137 12.82 11.70 -10.70
CA LYS A 137 13.68 12.86 -10.97
C LYS A 137 15.16 12.49 -10.96
N ALA A 138 15.58 11.58 -10.07
CA ALA A 138 16.97 11.15 -9.98
C ALA A 138 17.41 10.26 -11.16
N LEU A 139 16.48 9.51 -11.76
CA LEU A 139 16.77 8.70 -12.95
C LEU A 139 16.84 9.51 -14.25
N ASP A 140 16.39 10.77 -14.26
CA ASP A 140 16.36 11.69 -15.41
C ASP A 140 16.24 11.01 -16.79
N ARG A 141 15.01 10.80 -17.24
CA ARG A 141 14.71 10.19 -18.55
C ARG A 141 15.45 10.88 -19.70
N SER A 142 15.62 12.21 -19.64
CA SER A 142 16.25 12.95 -20.72
C SER A 142 17.74 12.63 -20.83
N GLU A 143 18.41 12.43 -19.69
CA GLU A 143 19.81 11.99 -19.63
C GLU A 143 19.97 10.55 -20.15
N ILE A 144 19.05 9.64 -19.77
CA ILE A 144 19.06 8.26 -20.27
C ILE A 144 18.89 8.22 -21.80
N ASP A 145 17.92 8.96 -22.34
CA ASP A 145 17.62 8.97 -23.77
C ASP A 145 18.75 9.66 -24.59
N ALA A 146 19.38 10.69 -24.03
CA ALA A 146 20.58 11.30 -24.61
C ALA A 146 21.75 10.30 -24.66
N GLY A 147 22.03 9.61 -23.55
CA GLY A 147 23.09 8.60 -23.50
C GLY A 147 22.86 7.42 -24.46
N LEU A 148 21.61 7.00 -24.64
CA LEU A 148 21.25 5.97 -25.64
C LEU A 148 21.55 6.46 -27.07
N SER A 149 21.26 7.73 -27.35
CA SER A 149 21.52 8.35 -28.66
C SER A 149 23.02 8.48 -28.94
N ASP A 150 23.79 8.91 -27.94
CA ASP A 150 25.26 9.03 -28.04
C ASP A 150 25.92 7.66 -28.29
N VAL A 151 25.52 6.64 -27.52
CA VAL A 151 26.03 5.27 -27.69
C VAL A 151 25.67 4.71 -29.07
N ALA A 152 24.48 5.02 -29.59
CA ALA A 152 24.06 4.60 -30.92
C ALA A 152 24.95 5.23 -32.01
N ALA A 153 25.25 6.53 -31.92
CA ALA A 153 26.13 7.23 -32.85
C ALA A 153 27.57 6.68 -32.81
N GLU A 154 28.11 6.40 -31.61
CA GLU A 154 29.46 5.85 -31.48
C GLU A 154 29.60 4.42 -32.05
N LEU A 155 28.52 3.63 -32.06
CA LEU A 155 28.55 2.25 -32.56
C LEU A 155 28.82 2.17 -34.07
N GLU A 156 28.42 3.17 -34.85
CA GLU A 156 28.53 3.16 -36.33
C GLU A 156 29.98 3.16 -36.82
N GLY A 157 30.90 3.80 -36.08
CA GLY A 157 32.32 3.92 -36.43
C GLY A 157 33.28 3.11 -35.54
N ALA A 158 32.78 2.41 -34.53
CA ALA A 158 33.61 1.75 -33.53
C ALA A 158 34.32 0.47 -34.04
N SER A 159 35.52 0.24 -33.54
CA SER A 159 36.22 -1.05 -33.66
C SER A 159 35.49 -2.15 -32.86
N ASP A 160 35.77 -3.43 -33.15
CA ASP A 160 35.03 -4.55 -32.54
C ASP A 160 35.14 -4.62 -31.01
N SER A 161 36.31 -4.29 -30.45
CA SER A 161 36.52 -4.23 -29.00
C SER A 161 35.73 -3.08 -28.35
N ARG A 162 35.65 -1.92 -29.02
CA ARG A 162 34.86 -0.77 -28.56
C ARG A 162 33.35 -1.06 -28.67
N LYS A 163 32.91 -1.69 -29.77
CA LYS A 163 31.52 -2.14 -29.97
C LYS A 163 31.04 -3.02 -28.82
N ALA A 164 31.83 -3.99 -28.37
CA ALA A 164 31.46 -4.84 -27.24
C ALA A 164 31.24 -4.06 -25.94
N SER A 165 32.01 -3.00 -25.70
CA SER A 165 31.83 -2.12 -24.52
C SER A 165 30.61 -1.20 -24.66
N LEU A 166 30.40 -0.65 -25.85
CA LEU A 166 29.26 0.21 -26.16
C LEU A 166 27.94 -0.55 -26.05
N THR A 167 27.87 -1.78 -26.57
CA THR A 167 26.72 -2.68 -26.42
C THR A 167 26.36 -2.89 -24.95
N ARG A 168 27.33 -3.21 -24.09
CA ARG A 168 27.08 -3.35 -22.64
C ARG A 168 26.55 -2.06 -21.99
N THR A 169 27.04 -0.90 -22.45
CA THR A 169 26.59 0.40 -21.96
C THR A 169 25.16 0.68 -22.39
N ARG A 170 24.83 0.45 -23.66
CA ARG A 170 23.47 0.54 -24.21
C ARG A 170 22.50 -0.35 -23.44
N ASP A 171 22.87 -1.61 -23.23
CA ASP A 171 22.01 -2.58 -22.56
C ASP A 171 21.72 -2.15 -21.10
N ALA A 172 22.70 -1.56 -20.41
CA ALA A 172 22.51 -0.97 -19.09
C ALA A 172 21.57 0.26 -19.12
N LEU A 173 21.72 1.16 -20.08
CA LEU A 173 20.84 2.33 -20.25
C LEU A 173 19.41 1.92 -20.61
N LEU A 174 19.22 0.89 -21.44
CA LEU A 174 17.90 0.33 -21.73
C LEU A 174 17.24 -0.24 -20.47
N ALA A 175 17.99 -0.94 -19.62
CA ALA A 175 17.48 -1.45 -18.34
C ALA A 175 17.08 -0.31 -17.37
N GLN A 176 17.83 0.82 -17.38
CA GLN A 176 17.45 2.01 -16.63
C GLN A 176 16.15 2.62 -17.17
N ARG A 177 16.01 2.78 -18.50
CA ARG A 177 14.78 3.29 -19.11
C ARG A 177 13.56 2.43 -18.78
N GLN A 178 13.70 1.11 -18.87
CA GLN A 178 12.63 0.19 -18.49
C GLN A 178 12.25 0.33 -17.01
N SER A 179 13.21 0.59 -16.13
CA SER A 179 12.94 0.82 -14.71
C SER A 179 12.24 2.17 -14.49
N TYR A 180 12.67 3.22 -15.18
CA TYR A 180 11.99 4.52 -15.19
C TYR A 180 10.53 4.38 -15.62
N GLU A 181 10.26 3.71 -16.76
CA GLU A 181 8.90 3.51 -17.30
C GLU A 181 7.99 2.77 -16.31
N ARG A 182 8.50 1.75 -15.62
CA ARG A 182 7.75 1.03 -14.57
C ARG A 182 7.40 1.95 -13.40
N LEU A 183 8.36 2.72 -12.90
CA LEU A 183 8.15 3.66 -11.79
C LEU A 183 7.19 4.79 -12.19
N GLU A 184 7.27 5.27 -13.43
CA GLU A 184 6.39 6.31 -13.97
C GLU A 184 4.95 5.81 -14.08
N SER A 185 4.74 4.56 -14.53
CA SER A 185 3.42 3.94 -14.53
C SER A 185 2.81 3.87 -13.12
N VAL A 186 3.58 3.42 -12.12
CA VAL A 186 3.11 3.34 -10.72
C VAL A 186 2.79 4.74 -10.18
N TRP A 187 3.59 5.75 -10.54
CA TRP A 187 3.35 7.14 -10.14
C TRP A 187 2.03 7.66 -10.68
N HIS A 188 1.77 7.47 -11.99
CA HIS A 188 0.52 7.88 -12.63
C HIS A 188 -0.68 7.15 -12.07
N ASP A 189 -0.61 5.83 -11.91
CA ASP A 189 -1.71 5.02 -11.38
C ASP A 189 -2.07 5.43 -9.96
N THR A 190 -1.06 5.66 -9.12
CA THR A 190 -1.26 6.09 -7.73
C THR A 190 -1.91 7.46 -7.67
N ARG A 191 -1.44 8.40 -8.49
CA ARG A 191 -2.00 9.75 -8.57
C ARG A 191 -3.46 9.70 -9.01
N ASN A 192 -3.76 8.99 -10.09
CA ASN A 192 -5.12 8.91 -10.64
C ASN A 192 -6.10 8.28 -9.64
N ARG A 193 -5.66 7.26 -8.90
CA ARG A 193 -6.47 6.63 -7.85
C ARG A 193 -6.74 7.58 -6.69
N LEU A 194 -5.75 8.32 -6.20
CA LEU A 194 -5.98 9.32 -5.15
C LEU A 194 -6.94 10.44 -5.59
N GLU A 195 -6.91 10.82 -6.86
CA GLU A 195 -7.85 11.80 -7.42
C GLU A 195 -9.30 11.30 -7.35
N VAL A 196 -9.55 10.05 -7.75
CA VAL A 196 -10.87 9.42 -7.64
C VAL A 196 -11.30 9.27 -6.18
N LEU A 197 -10.41 8.79 -5.30
CA LEU A 197 -10.71 8.57 -3.88
C LEU A 197 -11.06 9.88 -3.16
N ASN A 198 -10.40 10.99 -3.50
CA ASN A 198 -10.76 12.30 -2.95
C ASN A 198 -12.14 12.78 -3.43
N ALA A 199 -12.48 12.55 -4.70
CA ALA A 199 -13.82 12.87 -5.20
C ALA A 199 -14.90 12.06 -4.47
N GLN A 200 -14.65 10.77 -4.21
CA GLN A 200 -15.56 9.92 -3.43
C GLN A 200 -15.68 10.36 -1.96
N LEU A 201 -14.60 10.88 -1.34
CA LEU A 201 -14.69 11.50 0.00
C LEU A 201 -15.61 12.72 -0.01
N ASP A 202 -15.50 13.60 -1.01
CA ASP A 202 -16.39 14.76 -1.14
C ASP A 202 -17.85 14.35 -1.38
N GLU A 203 -18.09 13.27 -2.13
CA GLU A 203 -19.43 12.69 -2.30
C GLU A 203 -19.99 12.14 -0.98
N ALA A 204 -19.17 11.43 -0.18
CA ALA A 204 -19.56 10.95 1.14
C ALA A 204 -19.93 12.11 2.08
N VAL A 205 -19.22 13.24 2.01
CA VAL A 205 -19.58 14.47 2.72
C VAL A 205 -20.93 15.00 2.26
N ALA A 206 -21.17 15.09 0.95
CA ALA A 206 -22.44 15.57 0.40
C ALA A 206 -23.63 14.71 0.85
N ARG A 207 -23.50 13.38 0.77
CA ARG A 207 -24.52 12.43 1.26
C ARG A 207 -24.75 12.55 2.76
N ALA A 208 -23.70 12.73 3.56
CA ALA A 208 -23.85 12.96 4.99
C ALA A 208 -24.62 14.25 5.30
N VAL A 209 -24.45 15.31 4.49
CA VAL A 209 -25.22 16.55 4.60
C VAL A 209 -26.69 16.29 4.27
N GLU A 210 -27.00 15.58 3.18
CA GLU A 210 -28.38 15.24 2.83
C GLU A 210 -29.08 14.43 3.94
N LEU A 211 -28.39 13.43 4.48
CA LEU A 211 -28.89 12.59 5.57
C LEU A 211 -29.03 13.35 6.90
N SER A 212 -28.23 14.40 7.11
CA SER A 212 -28.38 15.26 8.30
C SER A 212 -29.66 16.10 8.28
N VAL A 213 -30.17 16.41 7.08
CA VAL A 213 -31.41 17.19 6.87
C VAL A 213 -32.64 16.28 6.87
N HIS A 214 -32.50 15.04 6.40
CA HIS A 214 -33.57 14.04 6.41
C HIS A 214 -33.70 13.37 7.79
N THR A 215 -34.71 13.77 8.57
CA THR A 215 -35.13 13.01 9.75
C THR A 215 -35.99 11.82 9.34
N GLY A 216 -35.50 10.58 9.51
CA GLY A 216 -36.43 9.44 9.60
C GLY A 216 -35.92 8.04 9.31
N ASP A 217 -34.82 7.84 8.58
CA ASP A 217 -34.46 6.48 8.14
C ASP A 217 -32.97 6.16 8.35
N ILE A 218 -32.71 5.16 9.20
CA ILE A 218 -31.37 4.64 9.48
C ILE A 218 -30.88 3.76 8.31
N ASP A 219 -31.79 3.13 7.57
CA ASP A 219 -31.41 2.27 6.44
C ASP A 219 -30.83 3.09 5.29
N ALA A 220 -31.17 4.38 5.19
CA ALA A 220 -30.57 5.33 4.26
C ALA A 220 -29.06 5.59 4.52
N LEU A 221 -28.52 5.20 5.69
CA LEU A 221 -27.09 5.31 6.01
C LEU A 221 -26.26 4.10 5.56
N LYS A 222 -26.91 3.00 5.17
CA LYS A 222 -26.21 1.79 4.74
C LYS A 222 -25.35 2.03 3.49
N PRO A 223 -25.86 2.63 2.40
CA PRO A 223 -25.03 2.91 1.22
C PRO A 223 -23.81 3.78 1.55
N LEU A 224 -23.98 4.81 2.38
CA LEU A 224 -22.87 5.67 2.80
C LEU A 224 -21.81 4.91 3.62
N THR A 225 -22.23 3.95 4.45
CA THR A 225 -21.27 3.11 5.17
C THR A 225 -20.49 2.26 4.19
N ASP A 226 -21.19 1.56 3.29
CA ASP A 226 -20.59 0.63 2.33
C ASP A 226 -19.59 1.38 1.41
N ASP A 227 -19.93 2.59 0.97
CA ASP A 227 -19.05 3.44 0.15
C ASP A 227 -17.77 3.86 0.90
N VAL A 228 -17.88 4.25 2.17
CA VAL A 228 -16.72 4.63 2.98
C VAL A 228 -15.85 3.42 3.33
N GLU A 229 -16.45 2.25 3.55
CA GLU A 229 -15.70 1.00 3.74
C GLU A 229 -14.92 0.65 2.48
N SER A 230 -15.56 0.66 1.31
CA SER A 230 -14.89 0.45 0.00
C SER A 230 -13.75 1.42 -0.21
N LEU A 231 -13.97 2.71 0.06
CA LEU A 231 -12.96 3.76 -0.13
C LEU A 231 -11.70 3.52 0.70
N VAL A 232 -11.85 3.16 1.98
CA VAL A 232 -10.67 2.96 2.82
C VAL A 232 -9.98 1.64 2.51
N ASP A 233 -10.71 0.62 2.08
CA ASP A 233 -10.12 -0.63 1.60
C ASP A 233 -9.35 -0.42 0.28
N GLU A 234 -9.85 0.45 -0.60
CA GLU A 234 -9.14 0.87 -1.82
C GLU A 234 -7.86 1.66 -1.50
N LEU A 235 -7.90 2.57 -0.52
CA LEU A 235 -6.72 3.27 -0.03
C LEU A 235 -5.69 2.29 0.58
N GLU A 236 -6.12 1.33 1.39
CA GLU A 236 -5.22 0.33 1.96
C GLU A 236 -4.59 -0.55 0.88
N SER A 237 -5.39 -1.01 -0.08
CA SER A 237 -4.93 -1.77 -1.25
C SER A 237 -3.91 -0.97 -2.06
N LEU A 238 -4.17 0.32 -2.28
CA LEU A 238 -3.25 1.21 -2.98
C LEU A 238 -1.92 1.36 -2.23
N ARG A 239 -1.95 1.56 -0.90
CA ARG A 239 -0.72 1.61 -0.10
C ARG A 239 0.06 0.30 -0.21
N LEU A 240 -0.59 -0.85 -0.07
CA LEU A 240 0.07 -2.15 -0.14
C LEU A 240 0.72 -2.36 -1.50
N GLY A 241 0.03 -2.04 -2.60
CA GLY A 241 0.60 -2.11 -3.95
C GLY A 241 1.81 -1.19 -4.14
N LEU A 242 1.82 -0.03 -3.49
CA LEU A 242 2.96 0.90 -3.54
C LEU A 242 4.16 0.42 -2.71
N GLU A 243 3.90 -0.24 -1.57
CA GLU A 243 4.93 -0.89 -0.76
C GLU A 243 5.57 -2.07 -1.49
N GLU A 244 4.77 -2.87 -2.21
CA GLU A 244 5.26 -3.97 -3.05
C GLU A 244 6.10 -3.44 -4.22
N ALA A 245 5.64 -2.37 -4.89
CA ALA A 245 6.37 -1.76 -6.00
C ALA A 245 7.70 -1.11 -5.57
N GLY A 246 7.77 -0.58 -4.35
CA GLY A 246 9.00 0.00 -3.80
C GLY A 246 9.99 -1.03 -3.24
N ALA A 247 9.56 -2.28 -3.01
CA ALA A 247 10.40 -3.36 -2.49
C ALA A 247 11.02 -4.26 -3.58
N ALA A 248 10.59 -4.10 -4.84
CA ALA A 248 11.04 -4.85 -6.01
C ALA A 248 12.12 -4.12 -6.81
#